data_AF-A0A0E2AXW8-F1
#
_entry.id   AF-A0A0E2AXW8-F1
#
_cell.length_a   1.000
_cell.length_b   1.000
_cell.length_c   1.000
_cell.angle_alpha   90.00
_cell.angle_beta   90.00
_cell.angle_gamma   90.00
#
_symmetry.space_group_name_H-M   'P 1'
#
loop_
_entity.id
_entity.type
_entity.pdbx_description
1 polymer ?
#
loop_
_entity_poly.entity_id
_entity_poly.type
_entity_poly.pdbx_seq_one_letter_code
_entity_poly.pdbx_strand_id
1 'polypeptide(L)'
;MERKDLQEEFEELMSLFLFGGTESEEEKRLNEIISIHPEFKKRYDNYVKIQAGLKQHKIGLEKILIESSKSSSKISLFPGKFKNQFLAIAAIISLIISLSVIFQLGIFKKDEQLPLVAAGACGIETLRKDWIRPDQNSFCDVKIEGRLHFRIFPNSEVRILKLPKSVEETKTNGLSIFVQKGNLLLNETLTDNKKQTKIYLNGTEIQLTGTKVWIENSEERYKINVWDGSAEVRSGVRYLLPFLLDKQMEKSVKHALDEYPEQKTKYESIWNDISLEKLSNSSLETKSLFFQKDSVQNPLLVLNEKQTDPNEMFLLLEKMQKTIAETASYKKTTVLEKKDIQELETFVSHVENPKPIELPKEKMEPIISPIPKVEKKIESKKEEPIRLGDKTIKLKDGSELKGNLIQYEDRYIIEIEGKKRVILSKDVESISF
;
A
#
# COMPACT_ATOMS: atom_id res chain seq x y z
N MET A 1 20.72 -15.39 -46.23
CA MET A 1 19.82 -14.37 -45.66
C MET A 1 18.84 -15.12 -44.77
N GLU A 2 19.03 -14.99 -43.47
CA GLU A 2 18.20 -15.61 -42.44
C GLU A 2 16.78 -15.05 -42.54
N ARG A 3 15.78 -15.93 -42.41
CA ARG A 3 14.38 -15.50 -42.30
C ARG A 3 14.24 -14.76 -40.96
N LYS A 4 14.27 -13.43 -40.99
CA LYS A 4 13.81 -12.62 -39.86
C LYS A 4 12.37 -13.03 -39.52
N ASP A 5 12.06 -13.14 -38.23
CA ASP A 5 10.70 -13.37 -37.79
C ASP A 5 9.84 -12.20 -38.27
N LEU A 6 8.72 -12.50 -38.95
CA LEU A 6 7.85 -11.49 -39.54
C LEU A 6 7.30 -10.53 -38.46
N GLN A 7 7.17 -11.02 -37.23
CA GLN A 7 6.79 -10.19 -36.09
C GLN A 7 7.90 -9.20 -35.70
N GLU A 8 9.16 -9.63 -35.75
CA GLU A 8 10.31 -8.76 -35.47
C GLU A 8 10.48 -7.68 -36.55
N GLU A 9 10.33 -8.06 -37.82
CA GLU A 9 10.33 -7.13 -38.97
C GLU A 9 9.21 -6.08 -38.84
N PHE A 10 8.01 -6.49 -38.41
CA PHE A 10 6.89 -5.58 -38.17
C PHE A 10 7.18 -4.58 -37.04
N GLU A 11 7.69 -5.02 -35.89
CA GLU A 11 7.94 -4.13 -34.74
C GLU A 11 9.11 -3.15 -35.03
N GLU A 12 10.14 -3.57 -35.78
CA GLU A 12 11.22 -2.68 -36.24
C GLU A 12 10.69 -1.56 -37.15
N LEU A 13 9.91 -1.91 -38.17
CA LEU A 13 9.30 -0.95 -39.10
C LEU A 13 8.30 -0.02 -38.41
N MET A 14 7.51 -0.55 -37.47
CA MET A 14 6.59 0.25 -36.65
C MET A 14 7.31 1.26 -35.78
N SER A 15 8.45 0.89 -35.18
CA SER A 15 9.25 1.80 -34.38
C SER A 15 9.74 2.99 -35.22
N LEU A 16 10.32 2.71 -36.39
CA LEU A 16 10.77 3.75 -37.31
C LEU A 16 9.62 4.68 -37.73
N PHE A 17 8.44 4.11 -38.02
CA PHE A 17 7.26 4.86 -38.47
C PHE A 17 6.75 5.81 -37.38
N LEU A 18 6.67 5.34 -36.13
CA LEU A 18 6.23 6.17 -35.02
C LEU A 18 7.22 7.30 -34.73
N PHE A 19 8.53 7.07 -34.83
CA PHE A 19 9.53 8.10 -34.51
C PHE A 19 9.90 9.01 -35.70
N GLY A 20 9.22 8.85 -36.85
CA GLY A 20 9.40 9.70 -38.03
C GLY A 20 10.72 9.45 -38.77
N GLY A 21 11.29 8.25 -38.60
CA GLY A 21 12.55 7.83 -39.21
C GLY A 21 12.41 6.89 -40.40
N THR A 22 11.21 6.77 -40.99
CA THR A 22 10.97 5.84 -42.12
C THR A 22 11.39 6.41 -43.47
N GLU A 23 12.11 5.61 -44.23
CA GLU A 23 12.31 5.81 -45.67
C GLU A 23 11.12 5.27 -46.49
N SER A 24 10.96 5.73 -47.74
CA SER A 24 9.80 5.38 -48.59
C SER A 24 9.66 3.87 -48.85
N GLU A 25 10.75 3.13 -48.78
CA GLU A 25 10.78 1.67 -48.99
C GLU A 25 10.28 0.91 -47.75
N GLU A 26 10.63 1.38 -46.55
CA GLU A 26 10.21 0.82 -45.27
C GLU A 26 8.71 1.05 -45.03
N GLU A 27 8.19 2.22 -45.41
CA GLU A 27 6.77 2.52 -45.33
C GLU A 27 5.95 1.64 -46.29
N LYS A 28 6.45 1.38 -47.51
CA LYS A 28 5.82 0.43 -48.43
C LYS A 28 5.80 -0.98 -47.85
N ARG A 29 6.92 -1.42 -47.27
CA ARG A 29 7.03 -2.75 -46.65
C ARG A 29 6.09 -2.92 -45.45
N LEU A 30 5.98 -1.92 -44.60
CA LEU A 30 5.04 -1.90 -43.49
C LEU A 30 3.58 -1.99 -43.97
N ASN A 31 3.24 -1.22 -45.01
CA ASN A 31 1.91 -1.23 -45.63
C ASN A 31 1.56 -2.59 -46.28
N GLU A 32 2.54 -3.28 -46.86
CA GLU A 32 2.36 -4.64 -47.36
C GLU A 32 2.05 -5.62 -46.22
N ILE A 33 2.83 -5.58 -45.13
CA ILE A 33 2.66 -6.48 -43.98
C ILE A 33 1.27 -6.32 -43.35
N ILE A 34 0.82 -5.08 -43.09
CA ILE A 34 -0.50 -4.83 -42.49
C ILE A 34 -1.67 -5.13 -43.45
N SER A 35 -1.43 -5.11 -44.77
CA SER A 35 -2.45 -5.45 -45.76
C SER A 35 -2.66 -6.95 -45.88
N ILE A 36 -1.59 -7.74 -45.71
CA ILE A 36 -1.62 -9.20 -45.83
C ILE A 36 -2.00 -9.87 -44.50
N HIS A 37 -1.63 -9.29 -43.35
CA HIS A 37 -1.81 -9.90 -42.04
C HIS A 37 -2.74 -9.07 -41.12
N PRO A 38 -4.00 -9.49 -40.90
CA PRO A 38 -4.99 -8.77 -40.10
C PRO A 38 -4.57 -8.51 -38.64
N GLU A 39 -3.75 -9.39 -38.08
CA GLU A 39 -3.25 -9.27 -36.69
C GLU A 39 -2.31 -8.08 -36.54
N PHE A 40 -1.44 -7.84 -37.53
CA PHE A 40 -0.54 -6.69 -37.55
C PHE A 40 -1.27 -5.39 -37.87
N LYS A 41 -2.33 -5.42 -38.69
CA LYS A 41 -3.21 -4.26 -38.91
C LYS A 41 -3.83 -3.75 -37.60
N LYS A 42 -4.35 -4.65 -36.77
CA LYS A 42 -4.93 -4.29 -35.47
C LYS A 42 -3.89 -3.67 -34.52
N ARG A 43 -2.65 -4.17 -34.54
CA ARG A 43 -1.54 -3.61 -33.75
C ARG A 43 -1.11 -2.24 -34.28
N TYR A 44 -0.97 -2.09 -35.59
CA TYR A 44 -0.68 -0.83 -36.27
C TYR A 44 -1.69 0.26 -35.87
N ASP A 45 -2.99 -0.02 -36.00
CA ASP A 45 -4.05 0.93 -35.66
C ASP A 45 -4.00 1.36 -34.18
N ASN A 46 -3.69 0.43 -33.27
CA ASN A 46 -3.51 0.73 -31.86
C ASN A 46 -2.30 1.62 -31.59
N TYR A 47 -1.15 1.33 -32.20
CA TYR A 47 0.06 2.13 -32.05
C TYR A 47 -0.13 3.56 -32.58
N VAL A 48 -0.74 3.72 -33.76
CA VAL A 48 -1.05 5.03 -34.33
C VAL A 48 -2.03 5.79 -33.45
N LYS A 49 -3.07 5.14 -32.92
CA LYS A 49 -4.04 5.76 -32.01
C LYS A 49 -3.41 6.22 -30.70
N ILE A 50 -2.54 5.40 -30.10
CA ILE A 50 -1.79 5.76 -28.88
C ILE A 50 -0.89 6.96 -29.15
N GLN A 51 -0.17 6.97 -30.28
CA GLN A 51 0.73 8.07 -30.62
C GLN A 51 -0.02 9.36 -30.93
N ALA A 52 -1.15 9.29 -31.63
CA ALA A 52 -2.03 10.44 -31.87
C ALA A 52 -2.58 11.01 -30.55
N GLY A 53 -2.99 10.14 -29.62
CA GLY A 53 -3.41 10.53 -28.27
C GLY A 53 -2.28 11.21 -27.47
N LEU A 54 -1.06 10.69 -27.54
CA LEU A 54 0.12 11.29 -26.91
C LEU A 54 0.49 12.65 -27.53
N LYS A 55 0.39 12.80 -28.86
CA LYS A 55 0.59 14.10 -29.54
C LYS A 55 -0.47 15.12 -29.12
N GLN A 56 -1.74 14.73 -28.99
CA GLN A 56 -2.81 15.60 -28.50
C GLN A 56 -2.59 16.01 -27.04
N HIS A 57 -2.16 15.08 -26.18
CA HIS A 57 -1.82 15.40 -24.79
C HIS A 57 -0.61 16.33 -24.68
N LYS A 58 0.42 16.14 -25.53
CA LYS A 58 1.57 17.07 -25.60
C LYS A 58 1.13 18.47 -26.02
N ILE A 59 0.29 18.59 -27.05
CA ILE A 59 -0.26 19.89 -27.48
C ILE A 59 -1.14 20.50 -26.38
N GLY A 60 -1.93 19.70 -25.65
CA GLY A 60 -2.69 20.14 -24.49
C GLY A 60 -1.79 20.68 -23.36
N LEU A 61 -0.69 19.99 -23.06
CA LEU A 61 0.31 20.42 -22.07
C LEU A 61 1.07 21.67 -22.51
N GLU A 62 1.46 21.78 -23.78
CA GLU A 62 2.07 22.99 -24.34
C GLU A 62 1.09 24.17 -24.28
N LYS A 63 -0.19 23.93 -24.54
CA LYS A 63 -1.23 24.97 -24.45
C LYS A 63 -1.47 25.44 -23.01
N ILE A 64 -1.42 24.54 -22.03
CA ILE A 64 -1.47 24.87 -20.59
C ILE A 64 -0.22 25.64 -20.16
N LEU A 65 0.96 25.24 -20.63
CA LEU A 65 2.21 25.96 -20.36
C LEU A 65 2.20 27.36 -21.00
N ILE A 66 1.68 27.50 -22.22
CA ILE A 66 1.56 28.78 -22.92
C ILE A 66 0.45 29.66 -22.29
N GLU A 67 -0.68 29.09 -21.87
CA GLU A 67 -1.74 29.82 -21.15
C GLU A 67 -1.28 30.28 -19.76
N SER A 68 -0.43 29.50 -19.08
CA SER A 68 0.25 29.96 -17.85
C SER A 68 1.27 31.08 -18.09
N SER A 69 1.70 31.27 -19.34
CA SER A 69 2.65 32.31 -19.75
C SER A 69 2.00 33.53 -20.42
N LYS A 70 0.67 33.54 -20.61
CA LYS A 70 -0.05 34.70 -21.16
C LYS A 70 -0.16 35.82 -20.12
N SER A 71 0.88 36.64 -20.13
CA SER A 71 0.96 38.05 -19.74
C SER A 71 0.13 38.48 -18.52
N SER A 72 0.79 38.52 -17.36
CA SER A 72 0.71 39.74 -16.57
C SER A 72 1.04 40.91 -17.49
N SER A 73 0.22 41.94 -17.46
CA SER A 73 0.44 43.20 -18.15
C SER A 73 1.94 43.56 -18.17
N LYS A 74 2.46 43.97 -19.34
CA LYS A 74 3.72 44.69 -19.40
C LYS A 74 3.58 45.89 -18.46
N ILE A 75 4.10 45.77 -17.24
CA ILE A 75 4.39 46.93 -16.42
C ILE A 75 5.55 47.58 -17.17
N SER A 76 5.24 48.60 -17.96
CA SER A 76 6.21 49.57 -18.40
C SER A 76 6.70 50.28 -17.13
N LEU A 77 7.72 49.71 -16.48
CA LEU A 77 8.46 50.43 -15.47
C LEU A 77 9.19 51.55 -16.23
N PHE A 78 8.60 52.75 -16.10
CA PHE A 78 9.11 54.07 -16.42
C PHE A 78 8.79 54.66 -17.81
N PRO A 79 7.74 55.49 -17.92
CA PRO A 79 7.58 56.45 -19.02
C PRO A 79 8.20 57.83 -18.70
N GLY A 80 9.11 57.90 -17.72
CA GLY A 80 9.69 59.16 -17.24
C GLY A 80 11.20 59.17 -17.36
N LYS A 81 11.77 60.20 -18.01
CA LYS A 81 13.21 60.48 -18.00
C LYS A 81 13.67 60.67 -16.55
N PHE A 82 14.29 59.64 -15.95
CA PHE A 82 14.98 59.80 -14.67
C PHE A 82 16.14 60.75 -14.88
N LYS A 83 16.11 61.88 -14.15
CA LYS A 83 17.10 62.96 -14.27
C LYS A 83 18.53 62.47 -13.96
N ASN A 84 18.67 61.38 -13.20
CA ASN A 84 19.95 60.75 -12.88
C ASN A 84 19.88 59.24 -13.17
N GLN A 85 20.26 58.84 -14.38
CA GLN A 85 20.35 57.43 -14.80
C GLN A 85 21.26 56.60 -13.88
N PHE A 86 22.30 57.20 -13.31
CA PHE A 86 23.21 56.54 -12.37
C PHE A 86 22.53 56.06 -11.08
N LEU A 87 21.55 56.82 -10.55
CA LEU A 87 20.81 56.43 -9.35
C LEU A 87 19.84 55.28 -9.62
N ALA A 88 19.19 55.29 -10.79
CA ALA A 88 18.33 54.20 -11.22
C ALA A 88 19.12 52.91 -11.47
N ILE A 89 20.29 53.01 -12.11
CA ILE A 89 21.21 51.89 -12.32
C ILE A 89 21.74 51.36 -10.98
N ALA A 90 22.13 52.24 -10.05
CA ALA A 90 22.57 51.82 -8.71
C ALA A 90 21.47 51.11 -7.92
N ALA A 91 20.22 51.59 -8.01
CA ALA A 91 19.07 50.93 -7.38
C ALA A 91 18.79 49.55 -8.01
N ILE A 92 18.87 49.43 -9.33
CA ILE A 92 18.70 48.16 -10.04
C ILE A 92 19.84 47.19 -9.69
N ILE A 93 21.10 47.65 -9.66
CA ILE A 93 22.25 46.83 -9.26
C ILE A 93 22.09 46.38 -7.81
N SER A 94 21.68 47.25 -6.90
CA SER A 94 21.44 46.90 -5.49
C SER A 94 20.27 45.92 -5.33
N LEU A 95 19.23 46.03 -6.16
CA LEU A 95 18.12 45.08 -6.21
C LEU A 95 18.56 43.72 -6.77
N ILE A 96 19.39 43.70 -7.81
CA ILE A 96 19.97 42.48 -8.38
C ILE A 96 20.91 41.81 -7.38
N ILE A 97 21.76 42.57 -6.69
CA ILE A 97 22.67 42.05 -5.66
C ILE A 97 21.86 41.51 -4.48
N SER A 98 20.84 42.23 -4.00
CA SER A 98 20.00 41.72 -2.91
C SER A 98 19.19 40.48 -3.31
N LEU A 99 18.61 40.43 -4.52
CA LEU A 99 17.98 39.22 -5.05
C LEU A 99 18.98 38.06 -5.22
N SER A 100 20.19 38.33 -5.70
CA SER A 100 21.25 37.32 -5.86
C SER A 100 21.72 36.78 -4.51
N VAL A 101 21.82 37.64 -3.49
CA VAL A 101 22.13 37.23 -2.11
C VAL A 101 20.98 36.42 -1.51
N ILE A 102 19.71 36.78 -1.75
CA ILE A 102 18.53 36.00 -1.33
C ILE A 102 18.50 34.61 -2.00
N PHE A 103 18.87 34.53 -3.28
CA PHE A 103 18.99 33.25 -4.00
C PHE A 103 20.20 32.43 -3.52
N GLN A 104 21.35 33.05 -3.24
CA GLN A 104 22.53 32.38 -2.66
C GLN A 104 22.31 31.92 -1.21
N LEU A 105 21.50 32.63 -0.43
CA LEU A 105 21.08 32.26 0.93
C LEU A 105 20.07 31.09 0.95
N GLY A 106 19.65 30.58 -0.21
CA GLY A 106 18.83 29.37 -0.31
C GLY A 106 17.38 29.54 0.16
N ILE A 107 16.87 30.78 0.26
CA ILE A 107 15.50 31.08 0.71
C ILE A 107 14.46 30.55 -0.32
N PHE A 108 14.88 30.27 -1.55
CA PHE A 108 14.09 29.63 -2.61
C PHE A 108 14.72 28.32 -3.09
N LYS A 109 15.28 27.49 -2.21
CA LYS A 109 15.49 26.09 -2.59
C LYS A 109 14.12 25.49 -2.91
N LYS A 110 13.92 25.05 -4.15
CA LYS A 110 12.81 24.15 -4.46
C LYS A 110 13.09 22.88 -3.66
N ASP A 111 12.27 22.63 -2.65
CA ASP A 111 12.25 21.37 -1.93
C ASP A 111 12.35 20.22 -2.92
N GLU A 112 13.45 19.49 -2.84
CA GLU A 112 13.68 18.32 -3.67
C GLU A 112 12.56 17.32 -3.35
N GLN A 113 11.75 16.98 -4.36
CA GLN A 113 10.61 16.11 -4.18
C GLN A 113 11.07 14.75 -3.66
N LEU A 114 10.36 14.21 -2.69
CA LEU A 114 10.68 12.90 -2.16
C LEU A 114 10.50 11.84 -3.27
N PRO A 115 11.56 11.10 -3.68
CA PRO A 115 11.41 9.99 -4.61
C PRO A 115 10.59 8.88 -3.94
N LEU A 116 9.32 8.82 -4.31
CA LEU A 116 8.33 7.89 -3.79
C LEU A 116 7.66 7.18 -4.95
N VAL A 117 7.74 5.85 -4.93
CA VAL A 117 7.09 4.97 -5.88
C VAL A 117 5.99 4.22 -5.14
N ALA A 118 4.76 4.30 -5.65
CA ALA A 118 3.63 3.54 -5.15
C ALA A 118 3.10 2.64 -6.28
N ALA A 119 2.78 1.39 -5.95
CA ALA A 119 2.30 0.38 -6.88
C ALA A 119 1.13 -0.42 -6.30
N GLY A 120 0.38 -1.11 -7.17
CA GLY A 120 -0.82 -1.87 -6.81
C GLY A 120 -2.04 -0.97 -6.67
N ALA A 121 -2.84 -1.17 -5.61
CA ALA A 121 -4.10 -0.46 -5.36
C ALA A 121 -3.92 0.93 -4.71
N CYS A 122 -2.70 1.47 -4.65
CA CYS A 122 -2.44 2.79 -4.09
C CYS A 122 -1.60 3.67 -5.01
N GLY A 123 -1.90 4.96 -4.99
CA GLY A 123 -1.11 6.01 -5.61
C GLY A 123 -0.67 7.06 -4.60
N ILE A 124 0.17 8.00 -5.04
CA ILE A 124 0.70 9.07 -4.17
C ILE A 124 -0.42 9.89 -3.52
N GLU A 125 -1.52 10.11 -4.25
CA GLU A 125 -2.69 10.84 -3.73
C GLU A 125 -3.43 10.07 -2.63
N THR A 126 -3.67 8.76 -2.82
CA THR A 126 -4.38 7.94 -1.83
C THR A 126 -3.59 7.82 -0.54
N LEU A 127 -2.25 7.75 -0.64
CA LEU A 127 -1.36 7.76 0.53
C LEU A 127 -1.47 9.04 1.38
N ARG A 128 -2.03 10.13 0.86
CA ARG A 128 -2.05 11.43 1.54
C ARG A 128 -3.42 11.89 2.03
N LYS A 129 -4.51 11.27 1.55
CA LYS A 129 -5.87 11.81 1.75
C LYS A 129 -6.78 10.90 2.57
N ASP A 130 -6.67 9.57 2.45
CA ASP A 130 -7.69 8.68 3.02
C ASP A 130 -7.14 7.30 3.43
N TRP A 131 -8.04 6.45 3.93
CA TRP A 131 -7.82 5.04 4.19
C TRP A 131 -7.44 4.27 2.93
N ILE A 132 -6.47 3.38 3.08
CA ILE A 132 -6.02 2.43 2.07
C ILE A 132 -6.65 1.09 2.42
N ARG A 133 -7.55 0.62 1.53
CA ARG A 133 -8.31 -0.62 1.69
C ARG A 133 -8.14 -1.50 0.45
N PRO A 134 -7.03 -2.23 0.34
CA PRO A 134 -6.85 -3.17 -0.76
C PRO A 134 -7.93 -4.26 -0.68
N ASP A 135 -8.49 -4.62 -1.84
CA ASP A 135 -9.42 -5.73 -1.97
C ASP A 135 -8.74 -7.09 -1.74
N GLN A 136 -9.47 -8.19 -1.92
CA GLN A 136 -8.98 -9.56 -1.67
C GLN A 136 -7.79 -9.98 -2.54
N ASN A 137 -7.57 -9.33 -3.68
CA ASN A 137 -6.57 -9.72 -4.67
C ASN A 137 -5.57 -8.59 -4.99
N SER A 138 -5.59 -7.51 -4.20
CA SER A 138 -4.72 -6.36 -4.39
C SER A 138 -3.91 -6.07 -3.15
N PHE A 139 -2.78 -5.41 -3.38
CA PHE A 139 -1.88 -4.93 -2.36
C PHE A 139 -1.54 -3.48 -2.66
N CYS A 140 -0.98 -2.77 -1.68
CA CYS A 140 -0.36 -1.48 -1.88
C CYS A 140 1.12 -1.61 -1.52
N ASP A 141 2.01 -1.32 -2.47
CA ASP A 141 3.45 -1.42 -2.30
C ASP A 141 4.06 -0.03 -2.45
N VAL A 142 4.83 0.43 -1.47
CA VAL A 142 5.35 1.80 -1.44
C VAL A 142 6.83 1.79 -1.10
N LYS A 143 7.63 2.34 -2.01
CA LYS A 143 9.08 2.46 -1.89
C LYS A 143 9.48 3.93 -1.83
N ILE A 144 10.22 4.28 -0.78
CA ILE A 144 10.84 5.59 -0.60
C ILE A 144 12.35 5.36 -0.71
N GLU A 145 12.94 5.87 -1.79
CA GLU A 145 14.24 5.42 -2.30
C GLU A 145 15.33 5.34 -1.23
N GLY A 146 15.91 4.14 -1.06
CA GLY A 146 17.02 3.84 -0.16
C GLY A 146 16.72 3.86 1.34
N ARG A 147 15.47 4.11 1.75
CA ARG A 147 15.14 4.37 3.16
C ARG A 147 14.07 3.48 3.74
N LEU A 148 12.97 3.33 3.01
CA LEU A 148 11.81 2.68 3.57
C LEU A 148 11.01 2.01 2.46
N HIS A 149 10.64 0.77 2.72
CA HIS A 149 9.75 -0.01 1.87
C HIS A 149 8.63 -0.55 2.75
N PHE A 150 7.37 -0.33 2.38
CA PHE A 150 6.25 -0.97 3.08
C PHE A 150 5.22 -1.50 2.11
N ARG A 151 4.60 -2.60 2.52
CA ARG A 151 3.54 -3.26 1.77
C ARG A 151 2.33 -3.52 2.65
N ILE A 152 1.17 -3.06 2.19
CA ILE A 152 -0.13 -3.33 2.77
C ILE A 152 -0.77 -4.46 1.98
N PHE A 153 -1.14 -5.54 2.66
CA PHE A 153 -1.63 -6.77 2.05
C PHE A 153 -3.15 -6.73 1.79
N PRO A 154 -3.69 -7.68 1.00
CA PRO A 154 -5.12 -7.82 0.79
C PRO A 154 -5.93 -7.83 2.09
N ASN A 155 -7.17 -7.34 2.04
CA ASN A 155 -8.09 -7.29 3.19
C ASN A 155 -7.58 -6.48 4.40
N SER A 156 -6.66 -5.54 4.17
CA SER A 156 -6.15 -4.66 5.21
C SER A 156 -6.83 -3.30 5.18
N GLU A 157 -6.86 -2.63 6.32
CA GLU A 157 -7.35 -1.26 6.47
C GLU A 157 -6.27 -0.44 7.18
N VAL A 158 -5.62 0.43 6.42
CA VAL A 158 -4.43 1.18 6.86
C VAL A 158 -4.57 2.65 6.48
N ARG A 159 -4.11 3.55 7.35
CA ARG A 159 -4.06 4.98 7.06
C ARG A 159 -2.65 5.51 7.26
N ILE A 160 -2.15 6.26 6.29
CA ILE A 160 -0.89 6.98 6.44
C ILE A 160 -1.20 8.34 7.08
N LEU A 161 -0.59 8.59 8.22
CA LEU A 161 -0.87 9.74 9.08
C LEU A 161 0.08 10.88 8.77
N LYS A 162 1.34 10.51 8.55
CA LYS A 162 2.43 11.43 8.26
C LYS A 162 3.33 10.77 7.25
N LEU A 163 3.39 11.38 6.07
CA LEU A 163 4.29 11.02 5.00
C LEU A 163 5.11 12.26 4.64
N PRO A 164 6.45 12.23 4.78
CA PRO A 164 7.29 13.35 4.36
C PRO A 164 7.05 13.71 2.90
N LYS A 165 7.01 15.01 2.59
CA LYS A 165 6.73 15.52 1.24
C LYS A 165 8.00 15.80 0.44
N SER A 166 9.08 16.14 1.14
CA SER A 166 10.38 16.47 0.56
C SER A 166 11.51 15.70 1.22
N VAL A 167 12.65 15.62 0.54
CA VAL A 167 13.88 15.04 1.09
C VAL A 167 14.33 15.80 2.34
N GLU A 168 14.03 17.09 2.47
CA GLU A 168 14.32 17.86 3.68
C GLU A 168 13.36 17.54 4.83
N GLU A 169 12.06 17.37 4.56
CA GLU A 169 11.11 16.93 5.59
C GLU A 169 11.47 15.55 6.15
N THR A 170 12.04 14.64 5.35
CA THR A 170 12.54 13.36 5.88
C THR A 170 13.72 13.50 6.84
N LYS A 171 14.30 14.70 7.01
CA LYS A 171 15.32 14.97 8.03
C LYS A 171 14.72 15.21 9.41
N THR A 172 13.50 15.70 9.47
CA THR A 172 12.81 16.08 10.70
C THR A 172 11.63 15.18 11.03
N ASN A 173 11.06 14.51 10.02
CA ASN A 173 9.82 13.75 10.11
C ASN A 173 10.03 12.30 9.63
N GLY A 174 9.64 11.33 10.48
CA GLY A 174 9.49 9.93 10.10
C GLY A 174 8.11 9.63 9.50
N LEU A 175 7.95 8.43 8.96
CA LEU A 175 6.67 7.88 8.52
C LEU A 175 5.80 7.55 9.75
N SER A 176 4.50 7.79 9.65
CA SER A 176 3.55 7.35 10.68
C SER A 176 2.37 6.64 10.01
N ILE A 177 2.13 5.40 10.41
CA ILE A 177 1.10 4.52 9.84
C ILE A 177 0.15 4.09 10.96
N PHE A 178 -1.15 4.09 10.68
CA PHE A 178 -2.16 3.47 11.54
C PHE A 178 -2.71 2.21 10.87
N VAL A 179 -2.69 1.08 11.57
CA VAL A 179 -3.20 -0.22 11.08
C VAL A 179 -4.44 -0.59 11.88
N GLN A 180 -5.59 -0.53 11.23
CA GLN A 180 -6.88 -0.91 11.83
C GLN A 180 -7.12 -2.41 11.71
N LYS A 181 -6.81 -3.00 10.55
CA LYS A 181 -7.03 -4.42 10.23
C LYS A 181 -6.03 -4.91 9.20
N GLY A 182 -5.72 -6.21 9.22
CA GLY A 182 -4.93 -6.89 8.21
C GLY A 182 -3.43 -6.81 8.47
N ASN A 183 -2.65 -6.98 7.41
CA ASN A 183 -1.22 -7.22 7.54
C ASN A 183 -0.38 -6.12 6.89
N LEU A 184 0.75 -5.81 7.53
CA LEU A 184 1.70 -4.78 7.10
C LEU A 184 3.12 -5.32 7.19
N LEU A 185 3.84 -5.28 6.07
CA LEU A 185 5.29 -5.47 6.04
C LEU A 185 5.95 -4.11 5.91
N LEU A 186 6.98 -3.85 6.72
CA LEU A 186 7.77 -2.64 6.65
C LEU A 186 9.25 -2.96 6.84
N ASN A 187 10.08 -2.47 5.92
CA ASN A 187 11.52 -2.55 5.94
C ASN A 187 12.06 -1.12 5.97
N GLU A 188 12.69 -0.74 7.09
CA GLU A 188 13.31 0.56 7.27
C GLU A 188 14.83 0.38 7.35
N THR A 189 15.60 1.12 6.56
CA THR A 189 17.05 1.13 6.71
C THR A 189 17.45 2.03 7.87
N LEU A 190 18.50 1.63 8.59
CA LEU A 190 19.01 2.40 9.73
C LEU A 190 19.38 3.83 9.29
N THR A 191 18.67 4.80 9.84
CA THR A 191 18.98 6.22 9.68
C THR A 191 19.22 6.86 11.04
N ASP A 192 19.89 8.02 11.05
CA ASP A 192 20.25 8.75 12.26
C ASP A 192 19.12 8.78 13.31
N ASN A 193 19.43 8.36 14.55
CA ASN A 193 18.51 8.01 15.66
C ASN A 193 17.41 9.04 16.02
N LYS A 194 17.44 10.24 15.44
CA LYS A 194 16.44 11.30 15.66
C LYS A 194 15.14 11.08 14.90
N LYS A 195 15.11 10.17 13.92
CA LYS A 195 13.96 9.90 13.06
C LYS A 195 13.46 8.50 13.33
N GLN A 196 12.19 8.36 13.67
CA GLN A 196 11.66 7.05 14.00
C GLN A 196 10.33 6.88 13.30
N THR A 197 10.26 5.88 12.41
CA THR A 197 9.01 5.44 11.83
C THR A 197 8.13 4.87 12.93
N LYS A 198 6.86 5.24 12.91
CA LYS A 198 5.90 4.84 13.93
C LYS A 198 4.74 4.09 13.30
N ILE A 199 4.42 2.94 13.87
CA ILE A 199 3.22 2.19 13.51
C ILE A 199 2.30 2.19 14.73
N TYR A 200 1.05 2.55 14.51
CA TYR A 200 0.02 2.60 15.53
C TYR A 200 -1.00 1.49 15.25
N LEU A 201 -1.29 0.68 16.26
CA LEU A 201 -2.32 -0.36 16.18
C LEU A 201 -2.86 -0.63 17.58
N ASN A 202 -4.17 -0.75 17.74
CA ASN A 202 -4.81 -1.25 18.97
C ASN A 202 -4.31 -0.57 20.27
N GLY A 203 -4.09 0.76 20.25
CA GLY A 203 -3.57 1.49 21.41
C GLY A 203 -2.12 1.20 21.74
N THR A 204 -1.36 0.77 20.74
CA THR A 204 0.07 0.49 20.81
C THR A 204 0.80 1.30 19.74
N GLU A 205 1.86 1.99 20.16
CA GLU A 205 2.87 2.59 19.27
C GLU A 205 4.05 1.63 19.15
N ILE A 206 4.45 1.33 17.92
CA ILE A 206 5.64 0.58 17.56
C ILE A 206 6.58 1.56 16.91
N GLN A 207 7.65 1.88 17.61
CA GLN A 207 8.64 2.85 17.21
C GLN A 207 9.86 2.10 16.66
N LEU A 208 10.13 2.27 15.37
CA LEU A 208 11.17 1.54 14.65
C LEU A 208 12.52 2.27 14.71
N THR A 209 13.60 1.47 14.73
CA THR A 209 14.98 1.95 14.67
C THR A 209 15.76 1.21 13.60
N GLY A 210 15.39 1.42 12.32
CA GLY A 210 16.08 0.80 11.19
C GLY A 210 15.92 -0.71 11.17
N THR A 211 14.68 -1.16 10.97
CA THR A 211 14.27 -2.51 11.29
C THR A 211 13.31 -3.07 10.26
N LYS A 212 13.33 -4.40 10.08
CA LYS A 212 12.29 -5.13 9.38
C LYS A 212 11.20 -5.59 10.35
N VAL A 213 9.97 -5.27 10.02
CA VAL A 213 8.81 -5.59 10.85
C VAL A 213 7.70 -6.18 10.01
N TRP A 214 7.13 -7.27 10.51
CA TRP A 214 5.95 -7.92 9.97
C TRP A 214 4.84 -7.91 11.02
N ILE A 215 3.72 -7.27 10.68
CA ILE A 215 2.55 -7.15 11.53
C ILE A 215 1.41 -7.96 10.91
N GLU A 216 0.86 -8.84 11.72
CA GLU A 216 -0.35 -9.59 11.41
C GLU A 216 -1.43 -9.13 12.39
N ASN A 217 -2.49 -8.50 11.91
CA ASN A 217 -3.60 -8.08 12.76
C ASN A 217 -4.90 -8.75 12.31
N SER A 218 -5.35 -9.70 13.11
CA SER A 218 -6.61 -10.42 12.97
C SER A 218 -7.61 -9.98 14.04
N GLU A 219 -8.85 -10.45 13.93
CA GLU A 219 -9.93 -10.08 14.85
C GLU A 219 -9.68 -10.54 16.30
N GLU A 220 -8.94 -11.63 16.49
CA GLU A 220 -8.69 -12.21 17.82
C GLU A 220 -7.30 -11.88 18.37
N ARG A 221 -6.31 -11.73 17.48
CA ARG A 221 -4.90 -11.54 17.87
C ARG A 221 -4.17 -10.61 16.92
N TYR A 222 -3.16 -9.94 17.44
CA TYR A 222 -2.12 -9.37 16.61
C TYR A 222 -0.74 -9.90 16.99
N LYS A 223 0.12 -10.04 15.98
CA LYS A 223 1.49 -10.53 16.09
C LYS A 223 2.43 -9.55 15.40
N ILE A 224 3.55 -9.24 16.06
CA ILE A 224 4.59 -8.35 15.55
C ILE A 224 5.88 -9.15 15.55
N ASN A 225 6.45 -9.39 14.38
CA ASN A 225 7.77 -9.99 14.23
C ASN A 225 8.76 -8.87 13.90
N VAL A 226 9.87 -8.81 14.62
CA VAL A 226 10.90 -7.78 14.49
C VAL A 226 12.24 -8.46 14.27
N TRP A 227 12.90 -8.17 13.16
CA TRP A 227 14.23 -8.70 12.87
C TRP A 227 15.06 -7.69 12.09
N ASP A 228 16.37 -7.91 12.03
CA ASP A 228 17.30 -7.01 11.33
C ASP A 228 17.21 -5.56 11.84
N GLY A 229 17.26 -5.41 13.18
CA GLY A 229 17.10 -4.12 13.88
C GLY A 229 16.42 -4.28 15.24
N SER A 230 15.81 -3.20 15.73
CA SER A 230 14.99 -3.21 16.95
C SER A 230 13.74 -2.34 16.87
N ALA A 231 12.77 -2.61 17.74
CA ALA A 231 11.56 -1.80 17.85
C ALA A 231 11.20 -1.61 19.32
N GLU A 232 10.70 -0.44 19.65
CA GLU A 232 10.15 -0.13 20.96
C GLU A 232 8.62 -0.14 20.86
N VAL A 233 7.99 -1.03 21.62
CA VAL A 233 6.54 -1.24 21.62
C VAL A 233 5.97 -0.69 22.92
N ARG A 234 5.11 0.32 22.80
CA ARG A 234 4.50 1.01 23.94
C ARG A 234 2.98 0.94 23.82
N SER A 235 2.30 0.53 24.88
CA SER A 235 0.83 0.46 24.89
C SER A 235 0.25 1.44 25.90
N GLY A 236 -0.87 2.06 25.55
CA GLY A 236 -1.47 3.12 26.35
C GLY A 236 -2.59 3.84 25.60
N VAL A 237 -3.47 4.49 26.36
CA VAL A 237 -4.63 5.22 25.81
C VAL A 237 -4.17 6.32 24.84
N ARG A 238 -3.04 6.98 25.15
CA ARG A 238 -2.43 8.03 24.31
C ARG A 238 -2.12 7.62 22.87
N TYR A 239 -2.03 6.32 22.58
CA TYR A 239 -1.76 5.79 21.24
C TYR A 239 -3.03 5.44 20.47
N LEU A 240 -4.21 5.47 21.11
CA LEU A 240 -5.51 5.43 20.44
C LEU A 240 -5.96 6.84 20.02
N LEU A 241 -5.71 7.82 20.88
CA LEU A 241 -6.39 9.12 20.81
C LEU A 241 -6.01 10.03 19.64
N PRO A 242 -4.77 10.06 19.12
CA PRO A 242 -4.44 10.82 17.91
C PRO A 242 -5.29 10.44 16.69
N PHE A 243 -5.98 9.30 16.75
CA PHE A 243 -6.80 8.73 15.69
C PHE A 243 -8.30 8.89 15.92
N LEU A 244 -8.70 9.16 17.16
CA LEU A 244 -10.10 9.17 17.59
C LEU A 244 -10.57 10.56 18.00
N LEU A 245 -9.66 11.41 18.49
CA LEU A 245 -9.98 12.74 18.97
C LEU A 245 -9.54 13.78 17.94
N ASP A 246 -10.41 14.75 17.66
CA ASP A 246 -9.98 16.00 17.03
C ASP A 246 -8.83 16.61 17.87
N LYS A 247 -7.84 17.21 17.22
CA LYS A 247 -6.77 17.97 17.90
C LYS A 247 -7.31 19.04 18.85
N GLN A 248 -8.49 19.60 18.55
CA GLN A 248 -9.17 20.51 19.46
C GLN A 248 -9.67 19.79 20.71
N MET A 249 -10.19 18.57 20.56
CA MET A 249 -10.68 17.78 21.68
C MET A 249 -9.54 17.33 22.60
N GLU A 250 -8.40 16.88 22.05
CA GLU A 250 -7.21 16.55 22.87
C GLU A 250 -6.76 17.75 23.72
N LYS A 251 -6.82 18.96 23.16
CA LYS A 251 -6.54 20.20 23.90
C LYS A 251 -7.62 20.50 24.93
N SER A 252 -8.90 20.29 24.62
CA SER A 252 -10.00 20.48 25.56
C SER A 252 -9.92 19.51 26.73
N VAL A 253 -9.60 18.23 26.49
CA VAL A 253 -9.39 17.27 27.58
C VAL A 253 -8.21 17.71 28.43
N LYS A 254 -7.11 18.19 27.82
CA LYS A 254 -5.97 18.74 28.56
C LYS A 254 -6.33 20.00 29.36
N HIS A 255 -7.13 20.90 28.81
CA HIS A 255 -7.53 22.15 29.46
C HIS A 255 -8.52 21.94 30.61
N ALA A 256 -9.48 21.01 30.47
CA ALA A 256 -10.43 20.68 31.53
C ALA A 256 -9.72 20.23 32.82
N LEU A 257 -8.51 19.67 32.72
CA LEU A 257 -7.73 19.20 33.88
C LEU A 257 -7.12 20.31 34.69
N ASP A 258 -6.77 21.40 34.03
CA ASP A 258 -6.21 22.55 34.73
C ASP A 258 -7.29 23.26 35.56
N GLU A 259 -8.58 23.03 35.25
CA GLU A 259 -9.72 23.50 36.04
C GLU A 259 -10.07 22.58 37.23
N TYR A 260 -9.67 21.30 37.22
CA TYR A 260 -9.96 20.32 38.29
C TYR A 260 -8.67 19.69 38.89
N PRO A 261 -7.91 20.43 39.71
CA PRO A 261 -6.61 20.00 40.23
C PRO A 261 -6.65 18.73 41.09
N GLU A 262 -7.77 18.43 41.75
CA GLU A 262 -7.95 17.21 42.57
C GLU A 262 -7.96 15.92 41.74
N GLN A 263 -8.35 16.00 40.47
CA GLN A 263 -8.41 14.86 39.55
C GLN A 263 -7.18 14.77 38.62
N LYS A 264 -6.31 15.80 38.65
CA LYS A 264 -5.17 15.94 37.74
C LYS A 264 -4.21 14.76 37.80
N THR A 265 -3.84 14.29 38.99
CA THR A 265 -2.97 13.12 39.18
C THR A 265 -3.61 11.82 38.69
N LYS A 266 -4.91 11.62 38.96
CA LYS A 266 -5.66 10.45 38.47
C LYS A 266 -5.67 10.45 36.94
N TYR A 267 -5.89 11.60 36.32
CA TYR A 267 -5.90 11.71 34.88
C TYR A 267 -4.51 11.57 34.25
N GLU A 268 -3.47 12.22 34.77
CA GLU A 268 -2.09 12.05 34.28
C GLU A 268 -1.69 10.57 34.24
N SER A 269 -2.16 9.79 35.23
CA SER A 269 -1.93 8.34 35.26
C SER A 269 -2.58 7.57 34.09
N ILE A 270 -3.66 8.09 33.49
CA ILE A 270 -4.31 7.50 32.30
C ILE A 270 -3.43 7.62 31.06
N TRP A 271 -2.59 8.66 30.99
CA TRP A 271 -1.71 8.94 29.85
C TRP A 271 -0.36 8.26 29.91
N ASN A 272 -0.03 7.64 31.04
CA ASN A 272 1.19 6.89 31.19
C ASN A 272 1.16 5.63 30.33
N ASP A 273 2.36 5.20 29.93
CA ASP A 273 2.50 3.91 29.26
C ASP A 273 2.09 2.80 30.23
N ILE A 274 1.21 1.93 29.74
CA ILE A 274 0.75 0.74 30.46
C ILE A 274 1.81 -0.35 30.36
N SER A 275 2.44 -0.47 29.19
CA SER A 275 3.53 -1.41 28.95
C SER A 275 4.55 -0.85 27.98
N LEU A 276 5.80 -1.21 28.21
CA LEU A 276 6.95 -0.87 27.38
C LEU A 276 7.75 -2.15 27.13
N GLU A 277 7.97 -2.49 25.87
CA GLU A 277 8.76 -3.65 25.44
C GLU A 277 9.80 -3.22 24.40
N LYS A 278 10.98 -3.82 24.45
CA LYS A 278 12.00 -3.67 23.40
C LYS A 278 12.15 -4.99 22.68
N LEU A 279 11.88 -4.99 21.38
CA LEU A 279 11.95 -6.16 20.51
C LEU A 279 13.18 -6.06 19.62
N SER A 280 13.90 -7.17 19.49
CA SER A 280 14.99 -7.32 18.53
C SER A 280 15.17 -8.81 18.27
N ASN A 281 15.07 -9.21 17.00
CA ASN A 281 15.00 -10.61 16.59
C ASN A 281 14.00 -11.41 17.45
N SER A 282 12.81 -10.84 17.61
CA SER A 282 11.76 -11.39 18.47
C SER A 282 10.38 -11.15 17.90
N SER A 283 9.45 -11.99 18.31
CA SER A 283 8.03 -11.90 18.01
C SER A 283 7.23 -11.61 19.28
N LEU A 284 6.35 -10.63 19.21
CA LEU A 284 5.38 -10.28 20.25
C LEU A 284 3.98 -10.62 19.75
N GLU A 285 3.28 -11.50 20.45
CA GLU A 285 1.87 -11.84 20.18
C GLU A 285 1.00 -11.39 21.36
N THR A 286 -0.17 -10.82 21.07
CA THR A 286 -1.17 -10.49 22.09
C THR A 286 -2.58 -10.50 21.50
N LYS A 287 -3.60 -10.39 22.36
CA LYS A 287 -5.00 -10.31 21.93
C LYS A 287 -5.25 -9.01 21.16
N SER A 288 -6.14 -9.07 20.18
CA SER A 288 -6.53 -7.89 19.43
C SER A 288 -7.51 -7.04 20.23
N LEU A 289 -7.34 -5.72 20.16
CA LEU A 289 -8.19 -4.76 20.87
C LEU A 289 -9.29 -4.29 19.91
N PHE A 290 -10.38 -5.06 19.82
CA PHE A 290 -11.57 -4.65 19.08
C PHE A 290 -12.63 -4.11 20.03
N PHE A 291 -12.84 -2.80 19.99
CA PHE A 291 -14.05 -2.21 20.55
C PHE A 291 -15.21 -2.53 19.59
N GLN A 292 -15.99 -3.56 19.90
CA GLN A 292 -17.07 -4.08 19.05
C GLN A 292 -18.01 -2.97 18.52
N LYS A 293 -18.40 -3.05 17.24
CA LYS A 293 -19.37 -2.13 16.63
C LYS A 293 -20.80 -2.31 17.15
N ASP A 294 -21.14 -3.50 17.65
CA ASP A 294 -22.54 -3.86 17.97
C ASP A 294 -22.93 -3.64 19.44
N SER A 295 -22.04 -3.10 20.27
CA SER A 295 -22.45 -2.66 21.61
C SER A 295 -22.98 -1.23 21.56
N VAL A 296 -24.12 -1.00 22.21
CA VAL A 296 -24.76 0.32 22.46
C VAL A 296 -23.82 1.30 23.19
N GLN A 297 -22.59 0.88 23.53
CA GLN A 297 -21.56 1.65 24.23
C GLN A 297 -20.16 1.37 23.66
N ASN A 298 -19.95 1.48 22.35
CA ASN A 298 -18.60 1.45 21.81
C ASN A 298 -17.83 2.69 22.33
N PRO A 299 -16.79 2.51 23.16
CA PRO A 299 -16.09 3.64 23.76
C PRO A 299 -15.46 4.58 22.73
N LEU A 300 -15.12 4.07 21.54
CA LEU A 300 -14.57 4.86 20.44
C LEU A 300 -15.63 5.74 19.76
N LEU A 301 -16.88 5.26 19.67
CA LEU A 301 -17.97 6.03 19.06
C LEU A 301 -18.40 7.17 19.97
N VAL A 302 -18.54 6.88 21.27
CA VAL A 302 -18.88 7.89 22.29
C VAL A 302 -17.80 8.96 22.39
N LEU A 303 -16.50 8.58 22.34
CA LEU A 303 -15.40 9.56 22.30
C LEU A 303 -15.36 10.42 21.02
N ASN A 304 -16.05 10.06 19.94
CA ASN A 304 -16.04 10.85 18.71
C ASN A 304 -17.21 11.86 18.66
N GLU A 305 -18.12 11.83 19.65
CA GLU A 305 -19.24 12.76 19.72
C GLU A 305 -18.82 14.11 20.32
N LYS A 306 -19.19 15.20 19.64
CA LYS A 306 -18.72 16.58 19.90
C LYS A 306 -19.13 17.17 21.26
N GLN A 307 -19.99 16.51 22.03
CA GLN A 307 -20.53 17.00 23.30
C GLN A 307 -20.50 15.93 24.40
N THR A 308 -19.33 15.35 24.67
CA THR A 308 -19.17 14.47 25.82
C THR A 308 -18.82 15.30 27.06
N ASP A 309 -19.54 15.13 28.16
CA ASP A 309 -19.19 15.74 29.46
C ASP A 309 -17.76 15.32 29.87
N PRO A 310 -16.93 16.23 30.42
CA PRO A 310 -15.56 15.89 30.82
C PRO A 310 -15.46 14.70 31.78
N ASN A 311 -16.42 14.51 32.70
CA ASN A 311 -16.40 13.37 33.62
C ASN A 311 -16.80 12.06 32.92
N GLU A 312 -17.76 12.11 32.01
CA GLU A 312 -18.11 10.94 31.18
C GLU A 312 -16.95 10.51 30.28
N MET A 313 -16.28 11.47 29.66
CA MET A 313 -15.07 11.24 28.88
C MET A 313 -13.96 10.63 29.73
N PHE A 314 -13.79 11.12 30.96
CA PHE A 314 -12.82 10.56 31.91
C PHE A 314 -13.10 9.07 32.21
N LEU A 315 -14.33 8.74 32.58
CA LEU A 315 -14.73 7.36 32.88
C LEU A 315 -14.52 6.44 31.67
N LEU A 316 -14.73 6.98 30.48
CA LEU A 316 -14.52 6.27 29.22
C LEU A 316 -13.03 5.98 28.96
N LEU A 317 -12.16 6.96 29.19
CA LEU A 317 -10.72 6.80 29.08
C LEU A 317 -10.17 5.81 30.11
N GLU A 318 -10.68 5.84 31.35
CA GLU A 318 -10.33 4.86 32.41
C GLU A 318 -10.75 3.44 32.00
N LYS A 319 -11.96 3.28 31.43
CA LYS A 319 -12.44 2.00 30.88
C LYS A 319 -11.56 1.51 29.72
N MET A 320 -11.16 2.40 28.81
CA MET A 320 -10.23 2.07 27.74
C MET A 320 -8.87 1.64 28.28
N GLN A 321 -8.31 2.38 29.24
CA GLN A 321 -7.03 2.06 29.86
C GLN A 321 -7.04 0.65 30.45
N LYS A 322 -8.10 0.32 31.21
CA LYS A 322 -8.27 -1.01 31.80
C LYS A 322 -8.34 -2.10 30.73
N THR A 323 -9.09 -1.88 29.66
CA THR A 323 -9.21 -2.83 28.54
C THR A 323 -7.86 -3.05 27.85
N ILE A 324 -7.07 -1.99 27.63
CA ILE A 324 -5.73 -2.09 27.05
C ILE A 324 -4.80 -2.85 28.01
N ALA A 325 -4.86 -2.58 29.31
CA ALA A 325 -4.05 -3.27 30.32
C ALA A 325 -4.37 -4.76 30.40
N GLU A 326 -5.65 -5.12 30.39
CA GLU A 326 -6.10 -6.51 30.33
C GLU A 326 -5.58 -7.19 29.06
N THR A 327 -5.68 -6.52 27.91
CA THR A 327 -5.17 -7.05 26.63
C THR A 327 -3.65 -7.22 26.65
N ALA A 328 -2.91 -6.22 27.10
CA ALA A 328 -1.46 -6.24 27.21
C ALA A 328 -0.94 -7.31 28.19
N SER A 329 -1.75 -7.75 29.16
CA SER A 329 -1.39 -8.83 30.08
C SER A 329 -1.26 -10.20 29.39
N TYR A 330 -1.92 -10.41 28.25
CA TYR A 330 -1.83 -11.64 27.45
C TYR A 330 -0.61 -11.66 26.52
N LYS A 331 0.26 -10.65 26.59
CA LYS A 331 1.42 -10.56 25.72
C LYS A 331 2.34 -11.78 25.91
N LYS A 332 2.83 -12.30 24.80
CA LYS A 332 3.82 -13.37 24.75
C LYS A 332 4.94 -12.96 23.81
N THR A 333 6.14 -12.81 24.38
CA THR A 333 7.36 -12.54 23.60
C THR A 333 8.10 -13.85 23.37
N THR A 334 8.53 -14.06 22.13
CA THR A 334 9.28 -15.24 21.68
C THR A 334 10.50 -14.78 20.92
N VAL A 335 11.66 -15.38 21.18
CA VAL A 335 12.88 -15.08 20.40
C VAL A 335 12.75 -15.76 19.05
N LEU A 336 13.10 -15.05 17.98
CA LEU A 336 13.13 -15.62 16.62
C LEU A 336 14.45 -16.37 16.44
N GLU A 337 14.35 -17.66 16.15
CA GLU A 337 15.53 -18.46 15.82
C GLU A 337 16.01 -18.15 14.40
N LYS A 338 17.23 -18.59 14.06
CA LYS A 338 17.81 -18.38 12.73
C LYS A 338 16.90 -18.90 11.61
N LYS A 339 16.22 -20.02 11.86
CA LYS A 339 15.28 -20.62 10.92
C LYS A 339 14.07 -19.70 10.68
N ASP A 340 13.50 -19.15 11.74
CA ASP A 340 12.36 -18.23 11.65
C ASP A 340 12.73 -16.96 10.86
N ILE A 341 13.92 -16.40 11.12
CA ILE A 341 14.42 -15.24 10.39
C ILE A 341 14.63 -15.59 8.91
N GLN A 342 15.16 -16.77 8.61
CA GLN A 342 15.36 -17.20 7.22
C GLN A 342 14.02 -17.40 6.48
N GLU A 343 13.00 -17.92 7.16
CA GLU A 343 11.64 -18.03 6.60
C GLU A 343 11.04 -16.65 6.32
N LEU A 344 11.21 -15.68 7.23
CA LEU A 344 10.78 -14.30 7.04
C LEU A 344 11.51 -13.61 5.88
N GLU A 345 12.84 -13.75 5.77
CA GLU A 345 13.61 -13.21 4.64
C GLU A 345 13.19 -13.84 3.31
N THR A 346 12.92 -15.15 3.33
CA THR A 346 12.41 -15.86 2.14
C THR A 346 11.06 -15.29 1.75
N PHE A 347 10.14 -15.09 2.69
CA PHE A 347 8.85 -14.44 2.45
C PHE A 347 9.01 -13.04 1.84
N VAL A 348 9.84 -12.17 2.44
CA VAL A 348 10.10 -10.81 1.93
C VAL A 348 10.65 -10.85 0.50
N SER A 349 11.58 -11.75 0.19
CA SER A 349 12.16 -11.85 -1.15
C SER A 349 11.15 -12.28 -2.22
N HIS A 350 10.24 -13.20 -1.90
CA HIS A 350 9.16 -13.63 -2.80
C HIS A 350 8.16 -12.49 -3.06
N VAL A 351 7.91 -11.68 -2.03
CA VAL A 351 7.04 -10.51 -2.07
C VAL A 351 7.68 -9.41 -2.95
N GLU A 352 8.97 -9.13 -2.79
CA GLU A 352 9.67 -8.08 -3.55
C GLU A 352 9.98 -8.46 -5.00
N ASN A 353 10.27 -9.74 -5.26
CA ASN A 353 10.60 -10.28 -6.58
C ASN A 353 9.97 -11.66 -6.76
N PRO A 354 8.73 -11.76 -7.27
CA PRO A 354 8.14 -13.05 -7.61
C PRO A 354 8.88 -13.63 -8.81
N LYS A 355 9.99 -14.34 -8.57
CA LYS A 355 10.59 -15.18 -9.62
C LYS A 355 9.60 -16.29 -9.98
N PRO A 356 9.48 -16.65 -11.27
CA PRO A 356 8.76 -17.86 -11.67
C PRO A 356 9.38 -19.05 -10.93
N ILE A 357 8.54 -19.86 -10.29
CA ILE A 357 8.98 -21.09 -9.64
C ILE A 357 9.45 -22.04 -10.75
N GLU A 358 10.76 -22.17 -10.94
CA GLU A 358 11.32 -23.33 -11.63
C GLU A 358 11.19 -24.53 -10.69
N LEU A 359 10.15 -25.33 -10.90
CA LEU A 359 10.05 -26.65 -10.27
C LEU A 359 11.34 -27.42 -10.59
N PRO A 360 12.07 -27.94 -9.59
CA PRO A 360 13.27 -28.71 -9.84
C PRO A 360 12.89 -29.93 -10.70
N LYS A 361 13.48 -30.00 -11.90
CA LYS A 361 13.38 -31.17 -12.76
C LYS A 361 14.15 -32.31 -12.08
N GLU A 362 13.48 -33.12 -11.27
CA GLU A 362 14.02 -34.41 -10.86
C GLU A 362 14.25 -35.26 -12.12
N LYS A 363 15.51 -35.64 -12.32
CA LYS A 363 15.91 -36.63 -13.33
C LYS A 363 15.32 -37.98 -12.91
N MET A 364 14.34 -38.48 -13.65
CA MET A 364 13.90 -39.87 -13.53
C MET A 364 14.94 -40.78 -14.18
N GLU A 365 15.65 -41.56 -13.37
CA GLU A 365 16.28 -42.81 -13.83
C GLU A 365 15.26 -43.95 -13.71
N PRO A 366 15.14 -44.83 -14.73
CA PRO A 366 14.19 -45.93 -14.67
C PRO A 366 14.84 -47.13 -13.97
N ILE A 367 14.31 -47.55 -12.82
CA ILE A 367 14.66 -48.84 -12.20
C ILE A 367 13.45 -49.77 -12.32
N ILE A 368 13.70 -50.91 -12.97
CA ILE A 368 12.76 -52.00 -13.26
C ILE A 368 12.73 -52.98 -12.08
N SER A 369 11.52 -53.16 -11.49
CA SER A 369 10.97 -54.33 -10.76
C SER A 369 11.68 -54.82 -9.46
N PRO A 370 11.05 -55.67 -8.59
CA PRO A 370 9.64 -56.09 -8.46
C PRO A 370 9.03 -55.84 -7.05
N ILE A 371 7.69 -55.88 -6.97
CA ILE A 371 6.87 -55.74 -5.74
C ILE A 371 7.08 -56.96 -4.80
N PRO A 372 7.23 -56.79 -3.46
CA PRO A 372 6.11 -57.11 -2.56
C PRO A 372 6.00 -56.34 -1.21
N LYS A 373 4.73 -56.17 -0.80
CA LYS A 373 4.16 -56.13 0.57
C LYS A 373 4.31 -54.85 1.43
N VAL A 374 3.27 -54.02 1.31
CA VAL A 374 2.42 -53.39 2.36
C VAL A 374 3.06 -53.10 3.73
N GLU A 375 3.22 -51.81 4.03
CA GLU A 375 2.77 -51.22 5.29
C GLU A 375 2.40 -49.73 5.09
N LYS A 376 1.29 -49.33 5.71
CA LYS A 376 0.49 -48.14 5.41
C LYS A 376 1.19 -46.81 5.73
N LYS A 377 1.19 -45.89 4.76
CA LYS A 377 1.08 -44.43 4.99
C LYS A 377 0.12 -43.86 3.94
N ILE A 378 -0.84 -43.08 4.42
CA ILE A 378 -1.95 -42.51 3.64
C ILE A 378 -1.38 -41.46 2.68
N GLU A 379 -1.33 -41.80 1.39
CA GLU A 379 -1.17 -40.83 0.29
C GLU A 379 -2.52 -40.17 0.00
N SER A 380 -2.53 -38.84 -0.06
CA SER A 380 -3.65 -38.06 -0.61
C SER A 380 -3.77 -38.36 -2.11
N LYS A 381 -4.84 -39.02 -2.53
CA LYS A 381 -5.20 -39.16 -3.95
C LYS A 381 -5.40 -37.77 -4.56
N LYS A 382 -4.72 -37.48 -5.67
CA LYS A 382 -5.15 -36.44 -6.60
C LYS A 382 -6.36 -36.99 -7.36
N GLU A 383 -7.52 -36.37 -7.20
CA GLU A 383 -8.77 -36.80 -7.83
C GLU A 383 -9.03 -36.02 -9.12
N GLU A 384 -9.37 -36.75 -10.18
CA GLU A 384 -9.68 -36.19 -11.49
C GLU A 384 -11.16 -35.73 -11.56
N PRO A 385 -11.44 -34.53 -12.08
CA PRO A 385 -12.81 -34.02 -12.21
C PRO A 385 -13.60 -34.69 -13.33
N ILE A 386 -14.88 -34.97 -13.07
CA ILE A 386 -15.83 -35.48 -14.08
C ILE A 386 -16.56 -34.30 -14.71
N ARG A 387 -16.43 -34.11 -16.03
CA ARG A 387 -17.15 -33.05 -16.77
C ARG A 387 -18.50 -33.57 -17.24
N LEU A 388 -19.58 -32.98 -16.76
CA LEU A 388 -20.97 -33.39 -17.02
C LEU A 388 -21.65 -32.55 -18.13
N GLY A 389 -20.99 -31.50 -18.62
CA GLY A 389 -21.52 -30.62 -19.67
C GLY A 389 -22.64 -29.71 -19.17
N ASP A 390 -23.40 -29.14 -20.10
CA ASP A 390 -24.50 -28.23 -19.74
C ASP A 390 -25.61 -28.97 -19.01
N LYS A 391 -25.81 -28.60 -17.74
CA LYS A 391 -26.77 -29.20 -16.81
C LYS A 391 -27.49 -28.12 -16.01
N THR A 392 -28.66 -28.48 -15.50
CA THR A 392 -29.39 -27.64 -14.54
C THR A 392 -29.25 -28.27 -13.16
N ILE A 393 -28.68 -27.51 -12.22
CA ILE A 393 -28.55 -27.90 -10.81
C ILE A 393 -29.59 -27.16 -9.98
N LYS A 394 -30.32 -27.91 -9.17
CA LYS A 394 -31.27 -27.36 -8.20
C LYS A 394 -30.66 -27.48 -6.81
N LEU A 395 -30.59 -26.36 -6.10
CA LEU A 395 -30.09 -26.28 -4.74
C LEU A 395 -31.22 -26.45 -3.73
N LYS A 396 -30.88 -26.86 -2.51
CA LYS A 396 -31.85 -27.07 -1.43
C LYS A 396 -32.58 -25.80 -0.98
N ASP A 397 -32.05 -24.63 -1.33
CA ASP A 397 -32.71 -23.34 -1.13
C ASP A 397 -33.78 -23.02 -2.19
N GLY A 398 -33.99 -23.93 -3.15
CA GLY A 398 -34.95 -23.82 -4.24
C GLY A 398 -34.41 -23.10 -5.48
N SER A 399 -33.15 -22.63 -5.47
CA SER A 399 -32.56 -21.96 -6.62
C SER A 399 -32.12 -22.95 -7.71
N GLU A 400 -32.29 -22.56 -8.97
CA GLU A 400 -31.90 -23.35 -10.14
C GLU A 400 -30.82 -22.62 -10.92
N LEU A 401 -29.71 -23.31 -11.20
CA LEU A 401 -28.56 -22.78 -11.94
C LEU A 401 -28.32 -23.65 -13.18
N LYS A 402 -28.14 -23.02 -14.33
CA LYS A 402 -27.94 -23.70 -15.62
C LYS A 402 -26.62 -23.29 -16.25
N GLY A 403 -25.79 -24.26 -16.60
CA GLY A 403 -24.46 -24.02 -17.16
C GLY A 403 -23.61 -25.29 -17.21
N ASN A 404 -22.35 -25.15 -17.62
CA ASN A 404 -21.46 -26.29 -17.80
C ASN A 404 -20.96 -26.78 -16.44
N LEU A 405 -21.30 -28.03 -16.08
CA LEU A 405 -21.10 -28.59 -14.76
C LEU A 405 -19.88 -29.53 -14.73
N ILE A 406 -19.03 -29.32 -13.74
CA ILE A 406 -17.88 -30.18 -13.42
C ILE A 406 -18.06 -30.70 -11.99
N GLN A 407 -18.03 -32.01 -11.81
CA GLN A 407 -18.19 -32.68 -10.53
C GLN A 407 -16.84 -33.09 -9.94
N TYR A 408 -16.69 -32.81 -8.65
CA TYR A 408 -15.69 -33.34 -7.73
C TYR A 408 -16.42 -34.12 -6.61
N GLU A 409 -15.71 -34.88 -5.79
CA GLU A 409 -16.35 -35.71 -4.75
C GLU A 409 -17.17 -34.87 -3.75
N ASP A 410 -16.61 -33.73 -3.32
CA ASP A 410 -17.19 -32.85 -2.29
C ASP A 410 -17.92 -31.61 -2.83
N ARG A 411 -17.82 -31.33 -4.13
CA ARG A 411 -18.34 -30.10 -4.74
C ARG A 411 -18.58 -30.19 -6.25
N TYR A 412 -19.39 -29.27 -6.74
CA TYR A 412 -19.63 -29.00 -8.14
C TYR A 412 -19.12 -27.61 -8.52
N ILE A 413 -18.62 -27.46 -9.74
CA ILE A 413 -18.30 -26.17 -10.34
C ILE A 413 -19.23 -26.00 -11.54
N ILE A 414 -20.04 -24.94 -11.54
CA ILE A 414 -20.88 -24.57 -12.67
C ILE A 414 -20.34 -23.31 -13.35
N GLU A 415 -20.20 -23.34 -14.66
CA GLU A 415 -19.79 -22.20 -15.47
C GLU A 415 -21.00 -21.60 -16.20
N ILE A 416 -21.33 -20.35 -15.86
CA ILE A 416 -22.45 -19.60 -16.41
C ILE A 416 -21.87 -18.32 -17.01
N GLU A 417 -22.00 -18.14 -18.32
CA GLU A 417 -21.50 -16.95 -19.04
C GLU A 417 -20.01 -16.61 -18.75
N GLY A 418 -19.16 -17.64 -18.64
CA GLY A 418 -17.72 -17.50 -18.38
C GLY A 418 -17.34 -17.25 -16.91
N LYS A 419 -18.31 -17.20 -15.99
CA LYS A 419 -18.06 -17.13 -14.54
C LYS A 419 -18.27 -18.50 -13.89
N LYS A 420 -17.25 -18.97 -13.17
CA LYS A 420 -17.28 -20.24 -12.43
C LYS A 420 -17.80 -20.01 -11.02
N ARG A 421 -18.77 -20.82 -10.61
CA ARG A 421 -19.32 -20.83 -9.25
C ARG A 421 -19.14 -22.21 -8.63
N VAL A 422 -18.61 -22.25 -7.41
CA VAL A 422 -18.42 -23.49 -6.64
C VAL A 422 -19.65 -23.72 -5.75
N ILE A 423 -20.16 -24.95 -5.75
CA ILE A 423 -21.34 -25.40 -5.00
C ILE A 423 -20.94 -26.66 -4.24
N LEU A 424 -21.15 -26.74 -2.93
CA LEU A 424 -20.82 -27.96 -2.18
C LEU A 424 -21.86 -29.05 -2.46
N SER A 425 -21.43 -30.32 -2.57
CA SER A 425 -22.34 -31.44 -2.88
C SER A 425 -23.50 -31.57 -1.89
N LYS A 426 -23.29 -31.17 -0.63
CA LYS A 426 -24.31 -31.16 0.43
C LYS A 426 -25.47 -30.18 0.20
N ASP A 427 -25.24 -29.14 -0.60
CA ASP A 427 -26.18 -28.04 -0.84
C ASP A 427 -27.02 -28.28 -2.11
N VAL A 428 -26.70 -29.33 -2.86
CA VAL A 428 -27.39 -29.76 -4.08
C VAL A 428 -28.59 -30.63 -3.71
N GLU A 429 -29.75 -30.31 -4.27
CA GLU A 429 -30.97 -31.10 -4.14
C GLU A 429 -31.09 -32.09 -5.31
N SER A 430 -30.87 -31.66 -6.54
CA SER A 430 -30.89 -32.53 -7.73
C SER A 430 -30.11 -31.94 -8.91
N ILE A 431 -29.71 -32.80 -9.84
CA ILE A 431 -29.12 -32.42 -11.13
C ILE A 431 -30.00 -33.01 -12.22
N SER A 432 -30.53 -32.15 -13.10
CA SER A 432 -31.37 -32.54 -14.22
C SER A 432 -30.53 -32.67 -15.51
N PHE A 433 -30.81 -33.73 -16.27
CA PHE A 433 -30.07 -34.09 -17.49
C PHE A 433 -30.58 -33.39 -18.74
#